data_AF-A0A0D6LAT5-F1
#
_entry.id   AF-A0A0D6LAT5-F1
#
_cell.length_a   1.000
_cell.length_b   1.000
_cell.length_c   1.000
_cell.angle_alpha   90.00
_cell.angle_beta   90.00
_cell.angle_gamma   90.00
#
_symmetry.space_group_name_H-M   'P 1'
#
loop_
_entity.id
_entity.type
_entity.pdbx_description
1 polymer ?
#
loop_
_entity_poly.entity_id
_entity_poly.type
_entity_poly.pdbx_seq_one_letter_code
_entity_poly.pdbx_strand_id
1 'polypeptide(L)' 'MMNILSGMMGMGGGYGGRYSCTMRAYSAAFFEADSNKVMELNHGGKILLPNSTLDYLIRYNVPYPMLFKMIT' A
#
# COMPACT_ATOMS: atom_id res chain seq x y z
N MET A 1 -41.13 -14.35 -8.64
CA MET A 1 -40.80 -13.87 -7.28
C MET A 1 -39.34 -14.22 -7.04
N MET A 2 -38.43 -13.26 -7.23
CA MET A 2 -36.98 -13.47 -7.26
C MET A 2 -36.42 -13.37 -5.83
N ASN A 3 -35.66 -14.39 -5.41
CA ASN A 3 -35.16 -14.57 -4.05
C ASN A 3 -33.92 -13.67 -3.81
N ILE A 4 -34.08 -12.59 -3.04
CA ILE A 4 -33.06 -11.56 -2.75
C ILE A 4 -32.16 -11.88 -1.54
N LEU A 5 -32.09 -13.13 -1.07
CA LEU A 5 -31.49 -13.47 0.22
C LEU A 5 -30.39 -14.55 0.17
N SER A 6 -29.48 -14.51 -0.81
CA SER A 6 -28.40 -15.52 -0.90
C SER A 6 -26.99 -14.99 -1.20
N GLY A 7 -26.73 -13.69 -0.99
CA GLY A 7 -25.41 -13.09 -1.30
C GLY A 7 -24.56 -12.66 -0.10
N MET A 8 -25.08 -12.71 1.14
CA MET A 8 -24.47 -12.03 2.31
C MET A 8 -24.04 -12.97 3.44
N MET A 9 -23.46 -14.13 3.11
CA MET A 9 -22.69 -14.91 4.08
C MET A 9 -21.49 -15.58 3.41
N GLY A 10 -20.33 -14.96 3.59
CA GLY A 10 -19.04 -15.50 3.19
C GLY A 10 -17.95 -15.00 4.13
N MET A 11 -17.78 -15.75 5.23
CA MET A 11 -16.56 -15.89 6.04
C MET A 11 -15.88 -14.63 6.61
N GLY A 12 -16.11 -14.44 7.90
CA GLY A 12 -15.20 -13.68 8.76
C GLY A 12 -13.81 -14.32 8.83
N GLY A 13 -12.81 -13.45 8.71
CA GLY A 13 -11.46 -13.62 9.23
C GLY A 13 -11.01 -12.21 9.60
N GLY A 14 -10.80 -11.93 10.88
CA GLY A 14 -10.51 -10.58 11.37
C GLY A 14 -9.32 -9.95 10.63
N TYR A 15 -9.60 -8.95 9.80
CA TYR A 15 -8.62 -8.07 9.15
C TYR A 15 -8.02 -7.06 10.16
N GLY A 16 -7.59 -7.53 11.32
CA GLY A 16 -7.01 -6.69 12.36
C GLY A 16 -5.52 -6.46 12.08
N GLY A 17 -5.16 -5.36 11.44
CA GLY A 17 -3.77 -4.85 11.44
C GLY A 17 -2.98 -5.01 10.13
N ARG A 18 -3.61 -5.39 9.01
CA ARG A 18 -2.92 -5.45 7.71
C ARG A 18 -3.38 -4.34 6.77
N TYR A 19 -2.47 -3.43 6.43
CA TYR A 19 -2.70 -2.42 5.41
C TYR A 19 -2.63 -3.04 4.01
N SER A 20 -3.62 -2.76 3.16
CA SER A 20 -3.67 -3.19 1.76
C SER A 20 -4.26 -2.07 0.91
N CYS A 21 -3.58 -1.71 -0.18
CA CYS A 21 -4.04 -0.71 -1.13
C CYS A 21 -3.56 -1.02 -2.56
N THR A 22 -4.31 -0.57 -3.56
CA THR A 22 -3.90 -0.60 -4.96
C THR A 22 -3.50 0.81 -5.39
N MET A 23 -2.29 0.95 -5.94
CA MET A 23 -1.72 2.25 -6.35
C MET A 23 -1.05 2.13 -7.71
N ARG A 24 -0.96 3.25 -8.44
CA ARG A 24 -0.21 3.32 -9.70
C ARG A 24 1.28 3.46 -9.40
N ALA A 25 2.09 2.58 -9.98
CA ALA A 25 3.54 2.67 -9.91
C ALA A 25 4.08 3.55 -11.05
N TYR A 26 5.03 4.43 -10.72
CA TYR A 26 5.73 5.28 -11.67
C TYR A 26 7.24 5.13 -11.49
N SER A 27 8.00 5.36 -12.57
CA SER A 27 9.47 5.35 -12.51
C SER A 27 9.97 6.54 -11.68
N ALA A 28 11.04 6.34 -10.91
CA ALA A 28 11.69 7.41 -10.14
C ALA A 28 12.21 8.55 -11.04
N ALA A 29 12.40 8.30 -12.35
CA ALA A 29 12.76 9.33 -13.32
C ALA A 29 11.70 10.44 -13.48
N PHE A 30 10.44 10.17 -13.13
CA PHE A 30 9.38 11.19 -13.14
C PHE A 30 9.36 12.06 -11.89
N PHE A 31 10.18 11.75 -10.89
CA PHE A 31 10.26 12.55 -9.68
C PHE A 31 11.17 13.75 -9.93
N GLU A 32 10.64 14.97 -9.75
CA GLU A 32 11.39 16.22 -9.86
C GLU A 32 12.39 16.36 -8.70
N ALA A 33 13.52 15.67 -8.81
CA ALA A 33 14.60 15.71 -7.84
C ALA A 33 15.97 15.74 -8.54
N ASP A 34 16.98 16.09 -7.76
CA ASP A 34 18.37 16.06 -8.18
C ASP A 34 18.78 14.64 -8.66
N SER A 35 19.63 14.59 -9.68
CA SER A 35 20.01 13.35 -10.36
C SER A 35 20.62 12.32 -9.43
N ASN A 36 21.38 12.77 -8.43
CA ASN A 36 21.95 11.93 -7.38
C ASN A 36 20.86 11.22 -6.55
N LYS A 37 19.79 11.95 -6.18
CA LYS A 37 18.68 11.39 -5.38
C LYS A 37 17.87 10.37 -6.19
N VAL A 38 17.67 10.63 -7.48
CA VAL A 38 17.01 9.67 -8.39
C VAL A 38 17.85 8.39 -8.52
N MET A 39 19.18 8.51 -8.60
CA MET A 39 20.08 7.36 -8.65
C MET A 39 20.01 6.52 -7.36
N GLU A 40 20.04 7.18 -6.19
CA GLU A 40 19.88 6.52 -4.89
C GLU A 40 18.52 5.83 -4.75
N LEU A 41 17.44 6.42 -5.27
CA LEU A 41 16.11 5.80 -5.27
C LEU A 41 16.07 4.54 -6.14
N ASN A 42 16.68 4.59 -7.32
CA ASN A 42 16.69 3.46 -8.25
C ASN A 42 17.50 2.26 -7.72
N HIS A 43 18.59 2.50 -6.99
CA HIS A 43 19.48 1.43 -6.50
C HIS A 43 19.39 1.16 -4.99
N GLY A 44 18.69 1.99 -4.23
CA GLY A 44 18.66 1.94 -2.76
C GLY A 44 17.61 0.99 -2.16
N GLY A 45 16.81 0.30 -2.96
CA GLY A 45 15.79 -0.64 -2.49
C GLY A 45 14.64 0.03 -1.70
N LYS A 46 14.42 1.33 -1.91
CA LYS A 46 13.39 2.12 -1.24
C LYS A 46 12.29 2.50 -2.23
N ILE A 47 11.06 2.60 -1.73
CA ILE A 47 9.91 3.07 -2.48
C ILE A 47 9.33 4.32 -1.85
N LEU A 48 8.82 5.22 -2.68
CA LEU A 48 8.07 6.39 -2.23
C LEU A 48 6.58 6.07 -2.25
N LEU A 49 5.92 6.38 -1.14
CA LEU A 49 4.47 6.25 -0.99
C LEU A 49 3.87 7.62 -0.66
N PRO A 50 2.60 7.88 -1.03
CA PRO A 50 1.91 9.10 -0.62
C PRO A 50 1.78 9.23 0.90
N ASN A 51 1.72 10.47 1.39
CA ASN A 51 1.57 10.78 2.82
C ASN A 51 0.33 10.12 3.45
N SER A 52 -0.73 9.90 2.67
CA SER A 52 -1.95 9.21 3.13
C SER A 52 -1.66 7.79 3.62
N THR A 53 -0.69 7.09 3.03
CA THR A 53 -0.33 5.73 3.43
C THR A 53 0.19 5.68 4.87
N LEU A 54 0.94 6.71 5.29
CA LEU A 54 1.45 6.81 6.65
C LEU A 54 0.30 6.98 7.66
N ASP A 55 -0.68 7.83 7.37
CA ASP A 55 -1.87 8.01 8.22
C ASP A 55 -2.63 6.70 8.43
N TYR A 56 -2.81 5.90 7.36
CA TYR A 56 -3.40 4.57 7.51
C TYR A 56 -2.55 3.65 8.40
N LEU A 57 -1.25 3.59 8.19
CA LEU A 57 -0.36 2.72 8.98
C LEU A 57 -0.40 3.06 10.47
N ILE A 58 -0.49 4.35 10.82
CA ILE A 58 -0.68 4.81 12.21
C ILE A 58 -2.03 4.32 12.76
N ARG A 59 -3.13 4.50 12.00
CA ARG A 59 -4.47 4.07 12.44
C ARG A 59 -4.57 2.56 12.63
N TYR A 60 -3.85 1.80 11.80
CA TYR A 60 -3.73 0.34 11.93
C TYR A 60 -2.71 -0.10 12.98
N ASN A 61 -2.05 0.84 13.68
CA ASN A 61 -1.06 0.59 14.72
C ASN A 61 0.09 -0.33 14.25
N VAL A 62 0.55 -0.14 13.01
CA VAL A 62 1.63 -0.96 12.44
C VAL A 62 2.97 -0.48 13.01
N PRO A 63 3.69 -1.30 13.78
CA PRO A 63 4.98 -0.91 14.33
C PRO A 63 6.05 -0.89 13.24
N TYR A 64 7.08 -0.08 13.46
CA TYR A 64 8.28 -0.08 12.62
C TYR A 64 9.11 -1.37 12.86
N PRO A 65 9.73 -1.98 11.83
CA PRO A 65 9.80 -1.59 10.42
C PRO A 65 8.55 -1.95 9.60
N MET A 66 8.09 -1.00 8.77
CA MET A 66 6.94 -1.17 7.89
C MET A 66 7.39 -1.75 6.54
N LEU A 67 7.03 -3.01 6.28
CA LEU A 67 7.40 -3.73 5.06
C LEU A 67 6.21 -3.87 4.10
N PHE A 68 6.47 -3.73 2.81
CA PHE A 68 5.45 -3.83 1.77
C PHE A 68 5.67 -5.04 0.88
N LYS A 69 4.57 -5.74 0.57
CA LYS A 69 4.55 -6.78 -0.45
C LYS A 69 3.92 -6.21 -1.71
N MET A 70 4.68 -6.19 -2.80
CA MET A 70 4.15 -5.87 -4.13
C MET A 70 3.36 -7.07 -4.65
N ILE A 71 2.12 -6.83 -5.05
CA ILE A 71 1.25 -7.82 -5.68
C ILE A 71 0.87 -7.24 -7.03
N THR A 72 1.22 -7.95 -8.09
CA THR A 72 0.89 -7.63 -9.48
C THR A 72 -0.38 -8.37 -9.89
#